data_AF-A0A6C0BMM0-F1
#
_entry.id   AF-A0A6C0BMM0-F1
#
_cell.length_a   1.000
_cell.length_b   1.000
_cell.length_c   1.000
_cell.angle_alpha   90.00
_cell.angle_beta   90.00
_cell.angle_gamma   90.00
#
_symmetry.space_group_name_H-M   'P 1'
#
loop_
_entity.id
_entity.type
_entity.pdbx_description
1 polymer ?
#
loop_
_entity_poly.entity_id
_entity_poly.type
_entity_poly.pdbx_seq_one_letter_code
_entity_poly.pdbx_strand_id
1 'polypeptide(L)'
;MAAVTISGDVIQYLSDAQQKKVGMEVCIAAVNSRSYALQYVCEAMRTPELVVQTFMKDGMSLAYLSHSEQRNLGVTVCIQAVEKNGLAIKYLCDDLKTKEVCLAAIKEDPYALRYISTAKQLELGKELCLEAIRRDKTVFPHVCDQMKAIHPELYLEVIRQDRKYALHFY
;
A
#
# COMPACT_ATOMS: atom_id res chain seq x y z
N MET A 1 -39.43 -12.23 -11.44
CA MET A 1 -38.06 -12.20 -10.91
C MET A 1 -37.10 -11.95 -12.06
N ALA A 2 -36.98 -10.69 -12.48
CA ALA A 2 -36.03 -10.32 -13.52
C ALA A 2 -34.67 -10.14 -12.85
N ALA A 3 -33.74 -11.05 -13.17
CA ALA A 3 -32.33 -10.88 -12.93
C ALA A 3 -31.86 -9.67 -13.75
N VAL A 4 -32.06 -8.47 -13.22
CA VAL A 4 -31.26 -7.33 -13.63
C VAL A 4 -29.86 -7.71 -13.21
N THR A 5 -29.02 -8.14 -14.15
CA THR A 5 -27.57 -8.07 -13.99
C THR A 5 -27.28 -6.61 -13.67
N ILE A 6 -27.25 -6.26 -12.38
CA ILE A 6 -26.99 -4.90 -11.98
C ILE A 6 -25.52 -4.67 -12.29
N SER A 7 -25.29 -4.07 -13.46
CA SER A 7 -23.99 -3.58 -13.87
C SER A 7 -23.47 -2.69 -12.76
N GLY A 8 -22.48 -3.14 -12.01
CA GLY A 8 -21.90 -2.39 -10.90
C GLY A 8 -21.43 -0.98 -11.30
N ASP A 9 -21.18 -0.75 -12.59
CA ASP A 9 -20.84 0.56 -13.17
C ASP A 9 -21.93 1.64 -12.97
N VAL A 10 -23.16 1.28 -12.61
CA VAL A 10 -24.21 2.28 -12.34
C VAL A 10 -23.96 3.07 -11.06
N ILE A 11 -23.13 2.56 -10.14
CA ILE A 11 -22.96 3.16 -8.81
C ILE A 11 -22.46 4.61 -8.85
N GLN A 12 -21.69 4.96 -9.88
CA GLN A 12 -21.19 6.33 -10.11
C GLN A 12 -22.29 7.36 -10.39
N TYR A 13 -23.51 6.90 -10.75
CA TYR A 13 -24.66 7.75 -11.06
C TYR A 13 -25.73 7.72 -9.96
N LEU A 14 -25.54 6.93 -8.90
CA LEU A 14 -26.51 6.79 -7.82
C LEU A 14 -26.19 7.72 -6.66
N SER A 15 -27.17 8.50 -6.23
CA SER A 15 -27.11 9.24 -4.96
C SER A 15 -27.14 8.28 -3.76
N ASP A 16 -26.71 8.74 -2.58
CA ASP A 16 -26.70 7.95 -1.34
C ASP A 16 -28.05 7.29 -1.03
N ALA A 17 -29.16 8.00 -1.25
CA ALA A 17 -30.51 7.47 -1.05
C ALA A 17 -30.85 6.36 -2.05
N GLN A 18 -30.40 6.50 -3.30
CA GLN A 18 -30.58 5.48 -4.33
C GLN A 18 -29.71 4.25 -4.05
N GLN A 19 -28.47 4.43 -3.59
CA GLN A 19 -27.57 3.33 -3.20
C GLN A 19 -28.20 2.49 -2.08
N LYS A 20 -28.76 3.13 -1.05
CA LYS A 20 -29.48 2.44 0.03
C LYS A 20 -30.71 1.67 -0.47
N LYS A 21 -31.39 2.17 -1.52
CA LYS A 21 -32.57 1.52 -2.10
C LYS A 21 -32.23 0.30 -2.96
N VAL A 22 -31.13 0.35 -3.72
CA VAL A 22 -30.67 -0.78 -4.55
C VAL A 22 -29.92 -1.83 -3.74
N GLY A 23 -29.39 -1.46 -2.57
CA GLY A 23 -28.81 -2.39 -1.60
C GLY A 23 -27.33 -2.72 -1.83
N MET A 24 -26.78 -3.56 -0.95
CA MET A 24 -25.36 -3.90 -0.91
C MET A 24 -24.90 -4.71 -2.14
N GLU A 25 -25.80 -5.48 -2.76
CA GLU A 25 -25.47 -6.32 -3.92
C GLU A 25 -24.86 -5.52 -5.06
N VAL A 26 -25.33 -4.30 -5.29
CA VAL A 26 -24.81 -3.39 -6.32
C VAL A 26 -23.41 -2.89 -5.97
N CYS A 27 -23.18 -2.56 -4.70
CA CYS A 27 -21.88 -2.10 -4.20
C CYS A 27 -20.83 -3.21 -4.35
N ILE A 28 -21.19 -4.43 -3.95
CA ILE A 28 -20.34 -5.62 -4.09
C ILE A 28 -20.06 -5.90 -5.57
N ALA A 29 -21.08 -5.87 -6.45
CA ALA A 29 -20.89 -6.08 -7.88
C ALA A 29 -19.98 -5.02 -8.52
N ALA A 30 -20.11 -3.76 -8.10
CA ALA A 30 -19.29 -2.64 -8.58
C ALA A 30 -17.83 -2.80 -8.17
N VAL A 31 -17.56 -2.99 -6.87
CA VAL A 31 -16.22 -3.22 -6.33
C VAL A 31 -15.59 -4.47 -6.94
N ASN A 32 -16.37 -5.53 -7.12
CA ASN A 32 -15.87 -6.74 -7.76
C ASN A 32 -15.51 -6.54 -9.22
N SER A 33 -16.22 -5.69 -9.93
CA SER A 33 -15.91 -5.38 -11.32
C SER A 33 -14.68 -4.48 -11.41
N ARG A 34 -14.59 -3.45 -10.57
CA ARG A 34 -13.50 -2.47 -10.55
C ARG A 34 -13.22 -2.00 -9.13
N SER A 35 -12.00 -2.20 -8.64
CA SER A 35 -11.57 -1.84 -7.27
C SER A 35 -11.81 -0.35 -6.94
N TYR A 36 -11.63 0.54 -7.92
CA TYR A 36 -11.85 1.97 -7.76
C TYR A 36 -13.32 2.37 -7.58
N ALA A 37 -14.27 1.48 -7.83
CA ALA A 37 -15.69 1.78 -7.67
C ALA A 37 -16.05 2.12 -6.20
N LEU A 38 -15.21 1.71 -5.24
CA LEU A 38 -15.35 2.08 -3.83
C LEU A 38 -15.47 3.61 -3.64
N GLN A 39 -14.78 4.41 -4.46
CA GLN A 39 -14.83 5.88 -4.38
C GLN A 39 -16.25 6.45 -4.57
N TYR A 40 -17.13 5.71 -5.25
CA TYR A 40 -18.52 6.09 -5.50
C TYR A 40 -19.51 5.49 -4.48
N VAL A 41 -19.08 4.50 -3.70
CA VAL A 41 -19.92 3.91 -2.63
C VAL A 41 -20.05 4.93 -1.51
N CYS A 42 -21.27 5.25 -1.10
CA CYS A 42 -21.50 6.17 0.01
C CYS A 42 -21.01 5.57 1.33
N GLU A 43 -20.53 6.42 2.24
CA GLU A 43 -19.85 6.00 3.49
C GLU A 43 -20.69 5.02 4.32
N ALA A 44 -22.00 5.23 4.38
CA ALA A 44 -22.93 4.36 5.11
C ALA A 44 -23.01 2.91 4.57
N MET A 45 -22.54 2.67 3.34
CA MET A 45 -22.54 1.36 2.68
C MET A 45 -21.13 0.73 2.61
N ARG A 46 -20.08 1.41 3.12
CA ARG A 46 -18.71 0.89 3.11
C ARG A 46 -18.44 0.04 4.34
N THR A 47 -18.81 -1.23 4.29
CA THR A 47 -18.47 -2.17 5.37
C THR A 47 -17.00 -2.59 5.29
N PRO A 48 -16.39 -3.02 6.42
CA PRO A 48 -15.04 -3.56 6.42
C PRO A 48 -14.83 -4.68 5.39
N GLU A 49 -15.82 -5.56 5.22
CA GLU A 49 -15.74 -6.68 4.27
C GLU A 49 -15.68 -6.19 2.82
N LEU A 50 -16.51 -5.21 2.45
CA LEU A 50 -16.51 -4.62 1.11
C LEU A 50 -15.17 -3.91 0.82
N VAL A 51 -14.65 -3.19 1.81
CA VAL A 51 -13.38 -2.48 1.72
C VAL A 51 -12.21 -3.48 1.58
N VAL A 52 -12.18 -4.55 2.38
CA VAL A 52 -11.13 -5.59 2.27
C VAL A 52 -11.14 -6.26 0.90
N GLN A 53 -12.33 -6.48 0.30
CA GLN A 53 -12.42 -7.05 -1.05
C GLN A 53 -11.74 -6.21 -2.13
N THR A 54 -11.62 -4.87 -1.95
CA THR A 54 -10.94 -4.03 -2.95
C THR A 54 -9.44 -4.29 -2.98
N PHE A 55 -8.80 -4.43 -1.80
CA PHE A 55 -7.35 -4.61 -1.70
C PHE A 55 -6.89 -5.97 -2.24
N MET A 56 -7.73 -6.99 -2.12
CA MET A 56 -7.43 -8.32 -2.64
C MET A 56 -7.21 -8.33 -4.17
N LYS A 57 -7.83 -7.37 -4.88
CA LYS A 57 -7.69 -7.21 -6.32
C LYS A 57 -6.61 -6.20 -6.70
N ASP A 58 -6.56 -5.09 -5.96
CA ASP A 58 -5.66 -3.99 -6.24
C ASP A 58 -5.27 -3.27 -4.95
N GLY A 59 -4.00 -3.40 -4.54
CA GLY A 59 -3.46 -2.73 -3.37
C GLY A 59 -3.59 -1.20 -3.43
N MET A 60 -3.61 -0.61 -4.62
CA MET A 60 -3.77 0.84 -4.79
C MET A 60 -5.16 1.36 -4.40
N SER A 61 -6.14 0.48 -4.18
CA SER A 61 -7.46 0.88 -3.70
C SER A 61 -7.44 1.54 -2.31
N LEU A 62 -6.34 1.43 -1.55
CA LEU A 62 -6.10 2.23 -0.34
C LEU A 62 -6.22 3.74 -0.58
N ALA A 63 -5.99 4.20 -1.82
CA ALA A 63 -6.14 5.60 -2.23
C ALA A 63 -7.55 6.17 -2.03
N TYR A 64 -8.58 5.31 -2.00
CA TYR A 64 -9.98 5.72 -1.90
C TYR A 64 -10.52 5.76 -0.47
N LEU A 65 -9.67 5.41 0.50
CA LEU A 65 -10.02 5.46 1.91
C LEU A 65 -9.62 6.76 2.57
N SER A 66 -10.53 7.28 3.38
CA SER A 66 -10.25 8.32 4.37
C SER A 66 -9.34 7.80 5.48
N HIS A 67 -8.73 8.73 6.22
CA HIS A 67 -7.87 8.40 7.37
C HIS A 67 -8.61 7.63 8.47
N SER A 68 -9.91 7.89 8.67
CA SER A 68 -10.74 7.14 9.62
C SER A 68 -10.98 5.71 9.15
N GLU A 69 -11.30 5.51 7.88
CA GLU A 69 -11.49 4.18 7.30
C GLU A 69 -10.20 3.35 7.36
N GLN A 70 -9.05 3.95 7.07
CA GLN A 70 -7.75 3.26 7.14
C GLN A 70 -7.46 2.72 8.54
N ARG A 71 -7.74 3.50 9.59
CA ARG A 71 -7.53 3.07 10.98
C ARG A 71 -8.37 1.85 11.38
N ASN A 72 -9.47 1.59 10.67
CA ASN A 72 -10.34 0.44 10.92
C ASN A 72 -9.88 -0.85 10.22
N LEU A 73 -8.91 -0.79 9.30
CA LEU A 73 -8.44 -1.97 8.55
C LEU A 73 -7.63 -2.95 9.39
N GLY A 74 -6.87 -2.43 10.36
CA GLY A 74 -5.88 -3.20 11.10
C GLY A 74 -4.63 -3.54 10.26
N VAL A 75 -3.58 -3.98 10.96
CA VAL A 75 -2.25 -4.23 10.37
C VAL A 75 -2.28 -5.36 9.34
N THR A 76 -3.02 -6.45 9.61
CA THR A 76 -3.11 -7.61 8.70
C THR A 76 -3.62 -7.24 7.31
N VAL A 77 -4.65 -6.40 7.23
CA VAL A 77 -5.20 -5.95 5.95
C VAL A 77 -4.23 -5.01 5.24
N CYS A 78 -3.54 -4.14 5.98
CA CYS A 78 -2.51 -3.27 5.41
C CYS A 78 -1.37 -4.08 4.78
N ILE A 79 -0.93 -5.17 5.43
CA ILE A 79 0.07 -6.10 4.88
C ILE A 79 -0.44 -6.69 3.57
N GLN A 80 -1.66 -7.24 3.54
CA GLN A 80 -2.24 -7.81 2.32
C GLN A 80 -2.31 -6.80 1.17
N ALA A 81 -2.64 -5.54 1.46
CA ALA A 81 -2.70 -4.49 0.45
C ALA A 81 -1.32 -4.18 -0.14
N VAL A 82 -0.29 -4.06 0.69
CA VAL A 82 1.08 -3.77 0.20
C VAL A 82 1.76 -4.99 -0.44
N GLU A 83 1.38 -6.21 -0.08
CA GLU A 83 1.80 -7.42 -0.78
C GLU A 83 1.21 -7.53 -2.19
N LYS A 84 0.07 -6.87 -2.45
CA LYS A 84 -0.49 -6.75 -3.81
C LYS A 84 0.17 -5.64 -4.62
N ASN A 85 0.63 -4.59 -3.95
CA ASN A 85 1.39 -3.51 -4.57
C ASN A 85 2.20 -2.77 -3.51
N GLY A 86 3.52 -2.93 -3.50
CA GLY A 86 4.39 -2.34 -2.47
C GLY A 86 4.27 -0.81 -2.39
N LEU A 87 3.96 -0.15 -3.50
CA LEU A 87 3.79 1.31 -3.55
C LEU A 87 2.47 1.80 -2.92
N ALA A 88 1.54 0.90 -2.61
CA ALA A 88 0.29 1.24 -1.93
C ALA A 88 0.52 1.81 -0.52
N ILE A 89 1.69 1.54 0.09
CA ILE A 89 2.09 2.11 1.38
C ILE A 89 2.03 3.64 1.41
N LYS A 90 2.13 4.30 0.24
CA LYS A 90 2.05 5.77 0.13
C LYS A 90 0.70 6.35 0.57
N TYR A 91 -0.36 5.53 0.57
CA TYR A 91 -1.70 5.94 0.96
C TYR A 91 -2.00 5.67 2.44
N LEU A 92 -1.19 4.84 3.11
CA LEU A 92 -1.38 4.57 4.53
C LEU A 92 -0.97 5.76 5.38
N CYS A 93 -1.74 6.04 6.43
CA CYS A 93 -1.32 6.93 7.48
C CYS A 93 -0.09 6.37 8.22
N ASP A 94 0.76 7.26 8.74
CA ASP A 94 2.04 6.85 9.35
C ASP A 94 1.86 5.92 10.55
N ASP A 95 0.75 6.02 11.29
CA ASP A 95 0.42 5.11 12.40
C ASP A 95 0.28 3.64 11.96
N LEU A 96 -0.12 3.39 10.71
CA LEU A 96 -0.29 2.04 10.14
C LEU A 96 0.97 1.53 9.42
N LYS A 97 1.99 2.38 9.24
CA LYS A 97 3.29 1.99 8.68
C LYS A 97 4.16 1.33 9.76
N THR A 98 3.69 0.21 10.29
CA THR A 98 4.46 -0.61 11.22
C THR A 98 5.67 -1.23 10.51
N LYS A 99 6.59 -1.82 11.29
CA LYS A 99 7.76 -2.50 10.74
C LYS A 99 7.38 -3.58 9.74
N GLU A 100 6.35 -4.36 10.07
CA GLU A 100 5.86 -5.47 9.27
C GLU A 100 5.26 -5.00 7.95
N VAL A 101 4.41 -3.96 7.98
CA VAL A 101 3.83 -3.35 6.78
C VAL A 101 4.92 -2.76 5.88
N CYS A 102 5.87 -2.04 6.47
CA CYS A 102 6.97 -1.43 5.72
C CYS A 102 7.88 -2.48 5.07
N LEU A 103 8.21 -3.55 5.80
CA LEU A 103 9.02 -4.64 5.25
C LEU A 103 8.26 -5.42 4.17
N ALA A 104 6.97 -5.69 4.36
CA ALA A 104 6.14 -6.34 3.33
C ALA A 104 6.11 -5.50 2.05
N ALA A 105 5.91 -4.18 2.18
CA ALA A 105 5.92 -3.26 1.06
C ALA A 105 7.27 -3.23 0.31
N ILE A 106 8.40 -3.17 1.03
CA ILE A 106 9.75 -3.17 0.45
C ILE A 106 10.11 -4.51 -0.19
N LYS A 107 9.69 -5.62 0.43
CA LYS A 107 9.87 -6.95 -0.14
C LYS A 107 9.12 -7.11 -1.45
N GLU A 108 7.98 -6.45 -1.60
CA GLU A 108 7.30 -6.42 -2.87
C GLU A 108 7.94 -5.44 -3.85
N ASP A 109 8.00 -4.16 -3.50
CA ASP A 109 8.66 -3.12 -4.28
C ASP A 109 9.67 -2.33 -3.42
N PRO A 110 10.99 -2.44 -3.68
CA PRO A 110 12.01 -1.69 -2.94
C PRO A 110 11.81 -0.17 -2.96
N TYR A 111 11.19 0.38 -4.02
CA TYR A 111 10.88 1.80 -4.12
C TYR A 111 9.83 2.26 -3.10
N ALA A 112 9.12 1.34 -2.44
CA ALA A 112 8.24 1.65 -1.32
C ALA A 112 8.95 2.45 -0.21
N LEU A 113 10.27 2.26 -0.05
CA LEU A 113 11.10 3.01 0.90
C LEU A 113 10.92 4.54 0.77
N ARG A 114 10.69 5.04 -0.45
CA ARG A 114 10.51 6.48 -0.71
C ARG A 114 9.28 7.10 -0.06
N TYR A 115 8.32 6.27 0.34
CA TYR A 115 7.06 6.68 0.98
C TYR A 115 7.07 6.47 2.50
N ILE A 116 8.22 6.05 3.05
CA ILE A 116 8.45 5.89 4.47
C ILE A 116 9.20 7.13 4.96
N SER A 117 8.58 7.86 5.88
CA SER A 117 9.10 9.13 6.38
C SER A 117 10.44 8.94 7.09
N THR A 118 11.27 10.00 7.12
CA THR A 118 12.56 10.01 7.83
C THR A 118 12.41 9.54 9.28
N ALA A 119 11.37 10.01 9.97
CA ALA A 119 11.08 9.59 11.35
C ALA A 119 10.84 8.08 11.43
N LYS A 120 10.04 7.52 10.51
CA LYS A 120 9.80 6.07 10.45
C LYS A 120 11.02 5.26 10.08
N GLN A 121 11.86 5.74 9.15
CA GLN A 121 13.12 5.05 8.84
C GLN A 121 13.99 4.94 10.10
N LEU A 122 14.14 6.04 10.85
CA LEU A 122 14.92 6.07 12.10
C LEU A 122 14.29 5.20 13.20
N GLU A 123 12.96 5.22 13.35
CA GLU A 123 12.23 4.41 14.32
C GLU A 123 12.34 2.91 14.05
N LEU A 124 12.14 2.49 12.79
CA LEU A 124 12.10 1.08 12.38
C LEU A 124 13.51 0.47 12.21
N GLY A 125 14.50 1.34 12.03
CA GLY A 125 15.92 1.01 12.02
C GLY A 125 16.48 0.63 10.65
N LYS A 126 17.81 0.51 10.60
CA LYS A 126 18.61 0.28 9.38
C LYS A 126 18.20 -0.94 8.57
N GLU A 127 17.66 -2.00 9.20
CA GLU A 127 17.29 -3.25 8.52
C GLU A 127 16.29 -3.01 7.40
N LEU A 128 15.39 -2.03 7.58
CA LEU A 128 14.44 -1.60 6.56
C LEU A 128 15.15 -1.08 5.30
N CYS A 129 16.17 -0.23 5.51
CA CYS A 129 16.94 0.38 4.43
C CYS A 129 17.86 -0.65 3.76
N LEU A 130 18.50 -1.52 4.55
CA LEU A 130 19.33 -2.60 4.04
C LEU A 130 18.52 -3.56 3.17
N GLU A 131 17.31 -3.94 3.59
CA GLU A 131 16.44 -4.80 2.79
C GLU A 131 16.11 -4.17 1.44
N ALA A 132 15.77 -2.88 1.41
CA ALA A 132 15.49 -2.15 0.18
C ALA A 132 16.72 -2.09 -0.73
N ILE A 133 17.89 -1.71 -0.20
CA ILE A 133 19.14 -1.58 -0.97
C ILE A 133 19.57 -2.96 -1.51
N ARG A 134 19.47 -4.04 -0.72
CA ARG A 134 19.80 -5.40 -1.14
C ARG A 134 19.01 -5.85 -2.36
N ARG A 135 17.75 -5.43 -2.45
CA ARG A 135 16.88 -5.74 -3.58
C ARG A 135 17.15 -4.83 -4.78
N ASP A 136 17.30 -3.53 -4.53
CA ASP A 136 17.63 -2.57 -5.57
C ASP A 136 18.42 -1.38 -5.00
N LYS A 137 19.73 -1.33 -5.25
CA LYS A 137 20.58 -0.22 -4.83
C LYS A 137 20.15 1.16 -5.36
N THR A 138 19.36 1.22 -6.43
CA THR A 138 18.90 2.51 -6.98
C THR A 138 17.96 3.25 -6.03
N VAL A 139 17.43 2.58 -5.00
CA VAL A 139 16.61 3.19 -3.94
C VAL A 139 17.43 3.93 -2.88
N PHE A 140 18.77 3.81 -2.91
CA PHE A 140 19.66 4.46 -1.94
C PHE A 140 19.41 5.98 -1.76
N PRO A 141 19.09 6.77 -2.80
CA PRO A 141 18.71 8.18 -2.65
C PRO A 141 17.47 8.40 -1.76
N HIS A 142 16.63 7.40 -1.56
CA HIS A 142 15.43 7.46 -0.71
C HIS A 142 15.71 7.15 0.77
N VAL A 143 16.90 6.68 1.11
CA VAL A 143 17.35 6.59 2.50
C VAL A 143 17.56 8.01 3.03
N CYS A 144 17.07 8.32 4.22
CA CYS A 144 17.28 9.64 4.81
C CYS A 144 18.75 9.86 5.21
N ASP A 145 19.22 11.11 5.14
CA ASP A 145 20.64 11.41 5.36
C ASP A 145 21.09 11.09 6.80
N GLN A 146 20.19 11.22 7.77
CA GLN A 146 20.45 10.79 9.16
C GLN A 146 20.76 9.29 9.23
N MET A 147 19.99 8.46 8.52
CA MET A 147 20.21 7.02 8.48
C MET A 147 21.53 6.69 7.78
N LYS A 148 21.86 7.37 6.68
CA LYS A 148 23.15 7.24 5.99
C LYS A 148 24.34 7.63 6.89
N ALA A 149 24.19 8.67 7.70
CA ALA A 149 25.25 9.16 8.59
C ALA A 149 25.52 8.21 9.77
N ILE A 150 24.48 7.60 10.33
CA ILE A 150 24.60 6.69 11.48
C ILE A 150 25.00 5.28 11.04
N HIS A 151 24.69 4.88 9.81
CA HIS A 151 24.91 3.52 9.28
C HIS A 151 25.74 3.51 7.99
N PRO A 152 27.08 3.63 8.09
CA PRO A 152 27.97 3.58 6.92
C PRO A 152 27.89 2.24 6.14
N GLU A 153 27.43 1.16 6.78
CA GLU A 153 27.18 -0.12 6.13
C GLU A 153 26.18 -0.06 4.98
N LEU A 154 25.28 0.94 4.96
CA LEU A 154 24.35 1.16 3.84
C LEU A 154 25.09 1.50 2.55
N TYR A 155 26.16 2.31 2.64
CA TYR A 155 27.02 2.61 1.50
C TYR A 155 27.82 1.38 1.05
N LEU A 156 28.32 0.59 2.01
CA LEU A 156 29.06 -0.64 1.71
C LEU A 156 28.19 -1.64 0.93
N GLU A 157 26.91 -1.76 1.30
CA GLU A 157 25.95 -2.61 0.59
C GLU A 157 25.72 -2.15 -0.86
N VAL A 158 25.62 -0.84 -1.11
CA VAL A 158 25.50 -0.28 -2.47
C VAL A 158 26.74 -0.62 -3.31
N ILE A 159 27.94 -0.38 -2.77
CA ILE A 159 29.21 -0.61 -3.45
C ILE A 159 29.39 -2.10 -3.77
N ARG A 160 29.02 -2.99 -2.83
CA ARG A 160 29.08 -4.45 -3.01
C ARG A 160 28.30 -4.91 -4.23
N GLN A 161 27.17 -4.26 -4.54
CA GLN A 161 26.33 -4.59 -5.70
C GLN A 161 26.80 -3.95 -7.02
N ASP A 162 27.78 -3.05 -6.99
CA ASP A 162 28.41 -2.56 -8.21
C ASP A 162 29.44 -3.58 -8.72
N ARG A 163 29.10 -4.24 -9.84
CA ARG A 163 29.97 -5.20 -10.54
C ARG A 163 31.36 -4.65 -10.86
N LYS A 164 31.50 -3.33 -10.95
CA LYS A 164 32.78 -2.66 -11.24
C LYS A 164 33.76 -2.70 -10.05
N TYR A 165 33.26 -2.81 -8.82
CA TYR A 165 34.09 -2.88 -7.60
C TYR A 165 34.21 -4.30 -7.04
N ALA A 166 33.32 -5.22 -7.41
CA ALA A 166 33.40 -6.63 -7.02
C ALA A 166 34.68 -7.35 -7.50
N LEU A 167 35.34 -6.84 -8.55
CA LEU A 167 36.55 -7.42 -9.13
C LEU A 167 37.86 -6.97 -8.47
N HIS A 168 37.83 -6.02 -7.51
CA HIS A 168 39.04 -5.52 -6.84
C HIS A 168 39.29 -6.14 -5.45
N PHE A 169 38.50 -7.14 -5.05
CA PHE A 169 38.61 -7.82 -3.76
C PHE A 169 38.91 -9.33 -3.86
N TYR A 170 39.43 -9.80 -5.00
CA TYR A 170 39.94 -11.16 -5.19
C TYR A 170 41.38 -11.14 -5.67
#